data_AF-A0A314YL56-F1
#
_entry.id   AF-A0A314YL56-F1
#
_cell.length_a   1.000
_cell.length_b   1.000
_cell.length_c   1.000
_cell.angle_alpha   90.00
_cell.angle_beta   90.00
_cell.angle_gamma   90.00
#
_symmetry.space_group_name_H-M   'P 1'
#
loop_
_entity.id
_entity.type
_entity.pdbx_description
1 polymer ?
#
loop_
_entity_poly.entity_id
_entity_poly.type
_entity_poly.pdbx_seq_one_letter_code
_entity_poly.pdbx_strand_id
1 'polypeptide(L)'
;MGDLGQIVPMKYNPRDEDSIKAVMAKANVVINLIGRDYETRNFSFEEVNHSMAEQLATGASSSSPSRFLRAKAAAEEAVLRELPEATVLRPAVLIGTEDRILNRWAFFAKKYGFLPLIGDGSTKIQPVYVVDVAGAIVAALKDDGSSMGKAELMFETIREWPHYVKVPLPIAKAIATPREILLNKVPFPLPNPEIFNRDQILAQSTDTVVSENSLTFSDLGLVPIS
;
A
#
# COMPACT_ATOMS: atom_id res chain seq x y z
N MET A 1 23.72 1.43 6.09
CA MET A 1 24.31 2.02 4.86
C MET A 1 25.05 0.89 4.16
N GLY A 2 24.78 0.64 2.88
CA GLY A 2 25.45 -0.45 2.15
C GLY A 2 26.90 -0.12 1.86
N ASP A 3 27.76 -1.14 1.83
CA ASP A 3 29.16 -0.99 1.41
C ASP A 3 29.27 -0.77 -0.12
N LEU A 4 30.45 -0.38 -0.59
CA LEU A 4 30.73 -0.13 -2.00
C LEU A 4 30.38 -1.35 -2.86
N GLY A 5 29.55 -1.14 -3.88
CA GLY A 5 29.10 -2.19 -4.81
C GLY A 5 27.94 -3.05 -4.32
N GLN A 6 27.47 -2.89 -3.07
CA GLN A 6 26.30 -3.61 -2.55
C GLN A 6 24.98 -3.03 -3.06
N ILE A 7 24.94 -1.71 -3.30
CA ILE A 7 23.74 -1.01 -3.77
C ILE A 7 24.05 -0.40 -5.13
N VAL A 8 23.36 -0.89 -6.17
CA VAL A 8 23.53 -0.41 -7.55
C VAL A 8 22.18 0.14 -8.03
N PRO A 9 22.00 1.48 -8.09
CA PRO A 9 20.78 2.05 -8.65
C PRO A 9 20.76 1.85 -10.16
N MET A 10 19.76 1.12 -10.66
CA MET A 10 19.53 0.91 -12.08
C MET A 10 18.30 1.68 -12.55
N LYS A 11 18.36 2.18 -13.78
CA LYS A 11 17.19 2.80 -14.43
C LYS A 11 16.46 1.72 -15.22
N TYR A 12 15.14 1.73 -15.13
CA TYR A 12 14.27 0.93 -15.98
C TYR A 12 13.02 1.72 -16.31
N ASN A 13 12.32 1.30 -17.36
CA ASN A 13 11.01 1.83 -17.70
C ASN A 13 9.96 0.73 -17.44
N PRO A 14 8.96 0.97 -16.59
CA PRO A 14 7.94 -0.03 -16.28
C PRO A 14 7.15 -0.56 -17.48
N ARG A 15 7.13 0.16 -18.62
CA ARG A 15 6.47 -0.28 -19.85
C ARG A 15 7.36 -1.06 -20.81
N ASP A 16 8.67 -1.08 -20.56
CA ASP A 16 9.66 -1.66 -21.44
C ASP A 16 10.18 -2.96 -20.82
N GLU A 17 9.71 -4.09 -21.35
CA GLU A 17 10.06 -5.43 -20.88
C GLU A 17 11.56 -5.73 -20.95
N ASP A 18 12.24 -5.22 -21.98
CA ASP A 18 13.68 -5.46 -22.15
C ASP A 18 14.47 -4.75 -21.05
N SER A 19 14.01 -3.56 -20.64
CA SER A 19 14.60 -2.85 -19.49
C SER A 19 14.39 -3.60 -18.17
N ILE A 20 13.23 -4.24 -17.99
CA ILE A 20 12.91 -5.05 -16.80
C ILE A 20 13.82 -6.29 -16.77
N LYS A 21 13.90 -7.02 -17.88
CA LYS A 21 14.78 -8.18 -18.04
C LYS A 21 16.25 -7.81 -17.78
N ALA A 22 16.70 -6.66 -18.27
CA ALA A 22 18.06 -6.18 -18.05
C ALA A 22 18.37 -5.92 -16.55
N VAL A 23 17.40 -5.39 -15.78
CA VAL A 23 17.55 -5.20 -14.33
C VAL A 23 17.51 -6.54 -13.58
N MET A 24 16.68 -7.48 -14.03
CA MET A 24 16.54 -8.79 -13.39
C MET A 24 17.65 -9.79 -13.76
N ALA A 25 18.42 -9.56 -14.83
CA ALA A 25 19.35 -10.54 -15.40
C ALA A 25 20.41 -11.11 -14.43
N LYS A 26 20.73 -10.40 -13.35
CA LYS A 26 21.70 -10.83 -12.33
C LYS A 26 21.10 -10.96 -10.93
N ALA A 27 19.77 -10.97 -10.83
CA ALA A 27 19.07 -11.05 -9.55
C ALA A 27 18.77 -12.51 -9.19
N ASN A 28 19.07 -12.91 -7.96
CA ASN A 28 18.62 -14.19 -7.39
C ASN A 28 17.24 -14.07 -6.74
N VAL A 29 16.92 -12.86 -6.26
CA VAL A 29 15.69 -12.54 -5.55
C VAL A 29 15.16 -11.24 -6.11
N VAL A 30 13.84 -11.19 -6.35
CA VAL A 30 13.14 -9.99 -6.82
C VAL A 30 12.06 -9.65 -5.81
N ILE A 31 12.12 -8.42 -5.28
CA ILE A 31 11.14 -7.90 -4.32
C ILE A 31 10.34 -6.81 -5.03
N ASN A 32 9.04 -7.04 -5.21
CA ASN A 32 8.15 -6.05 -5.79
C ASN A 32 7.49 -5.18 -4.71
N LEU A 33 7.86 -3.90 -4.66
CA LEU A 33 7.23 -2.88 -3.79
C LEU A 33 6.55 -1.77 -4.64
N ILE A 34 6.35 -2.01 -5.94
CA ILE A 34 5.71 -1.04 -6.84
C ILE A 34 4.23 -0.94 -6.47
N GLY A 35 3.78 0.29 -6.28
CA GLY A 35 2.37 0.56 -6.05
C GLY A 35 2.09 2.04 -5.86
N ARG A 36 0.86 2.44 -6.17
CA ARG A 36 0.39 3.81 -5.98
C ARG A 36 -1.01 3.85 -5.42
N ASP A 37 -1.23 4.77 -4.49
CA ASP A 37 -2.49 5.04 -3.78
C ASP A 37 -3.33 6.15 -4.45
N TYR A 38 -2.90 6.65 -5.61
CA TYR A 38 -3.64 7.58 -6.46
C TYR A 38 -3.23 7.42 -7.93
N GLU A 39 -4.14 7.76 -8.84
CA GLU A 39 -3.85 7.74 -10.28
C GLU A 39 -3.12 9.00 -10.72
N THR A 40 -2.29 8.84 -11.74
CA THR A 40 -1.68 9.93 -12.47
C THR A 40 -2.22 9.93 -13.90
N ARG A 41 -2.06 11.04 -14.62
CA ARG A 41 -2.48 11.11 -16.02
C ARG A 41 -1.81 10.05 -16.90
N ASN A 42 -0.56 9.71 -16.59
CA ASN A 42 0.23 8.79 -17.40
C ASN A 42 0.08 7.33 -16.97
N PHE A 43 -0.28 7.07 -15.70
CA PHE A 43 -0.34 5.73 -15.12
C PHE A 43 -1.61 5.57 -14.28
N SER A 44 -2.44 4.59 -14.66
CA SER A 44 -3.68 4.23 -13.98
C SER A 44 -3.44 3.30 -12.79
N PHE A 45 -4.44 3.11 -11.93
CA PHE A 45 -4.33 2.17 -10.82
C PHE A 45 -4.12 0.73 -11.27
N GLU A 46 -4.83 0.33 -12.32
CA GLU A 46 -4.76 -1.02 -12.89
C GLU A 46 -3.38 -1.25 -13.50
N GLU A 47 -2.86 -0.28 -14.25
CA GLU A 47 -1.54 -0.42 -14.85
C GLU A 47 -0.44 -0.58 -13.78
N VAL A 48 -0.43 0.28 -12.75
CA VAL A 48 0.65 0.29 -11.75
C VAL A 48 0.57 -0.86 -10.78
N ASN A 49 -0.63 -1.17 -10.29
CA ASN A 49 -0.78 -2.15 -9.21
C ASN A 49 -1.11 -3.55 -9.72
N HIS A 50 -1.71 -3.67 -10.91
CA HIS A 50 -2.04 -4.95 -11.53
C HIS A 50 -1.09 -5.27 -12.68
N SER A 51 -1.15 -4.54 -13.80
CA SER A 51 -0.41 -4.90 -15.02
C SER A 51 1.11 -4.92 -14.83
N MET A 52 1.70 -4.02 -14.03
CA MET A 52 3.14 -4.06 -13.74
C MET A 52 3.54 -5.23 -12.84
N ALA A 53 2.67 -5.62 -11.90
CA ALA A 53 2.90 -6.83 -11.11
C ALA A 53 2.66 -8.08 -11.95
N GLU A 54 1.72 -8.01 -12.90
CA GLU A 54 1.40 -9.05 -13.87
C GLU A 54 2.50 -9.23 -14.91
N GLN A 55 3.15 -8.15 -15.35
CA GLN A 55 4.33 -8.20 -16.20
C GLN A 55 5.51 -8.88 -15.49
N LEU A 56 5.51 -8.85 -14.16
CA LEU A 56 6.43 -9.65 -13.34
C LEU A 56 5.92 -11.08 -13.13
N ALA A 57 4.62 -11.35 -13.26
CA ALA A 57 3.99 -12.66 -13.19
C ALA A 57 2.53 -12.65 -13.73
N THR A 58 2.32 -13.23 -14.90
CA THR A 58 1.12 -13.26 -15.78
C THR A 58 -0.27 -13.74 -15.16
N GLY A 59 -1.35 -12.93 -15.14
CA GLY A 59 -2.77 -13.39 -15.05
C GLY A 59 -3.70 -13.04 -13.85
N ALA A 60 -4.64 -12.09 -13.99
CA ALA A 60 -5.64 -11.55 -13.01
C ALA A 60 -6.67 -12.45 -12.22
N SER A 61 -7.21 -11.95 -11.05
CA SER A 61 -8.66 -11.74 -10.69
C SER A 61 -9.00 -11.16 -9.25
N SER A 62 -10.24 -10.64 -9.04
CA SER A 62 -10.58 -9.45 -8.21
C SER A 62 -11.82 -9.54 -7.28
N SER A 63 -11.74 -9.06 -6.02
CA SER A 63 -12.93 -8.54 -5.28
C SER A 63 -12.59 -7.56 -4.12
N SER A 64 -12.94 -6.26 -4.27
CA SER A 64 -12.88 -5.20 -3.23
C SER A 64 -13.62 -3.92 -3.70
N PRO A 65 -14.19 -3.06 -2.84
CA PRO A 65 -14.83 -1.81 -3.27
C PRO A 65 -13.83 -0.71 -3.73
N SER A 66 -12.58 -0.74 -3.25
CA SER A 66 -11.52 0.19 -3.68
C SER A 66 -10.85 -0.32 -4.96
N ARG A 67 -10.64 0.55 -5.96
CA ARG A 67 -9.93 0.16 -7.20
C ARG A 67 -8.49 -0.25 -6.91
N PHE A 68 -7.83 0.47 -6.00
CA PHE A 68 -6.49 0.15 -5.55
C PHE A 68 -6.40 -1.26 -4.94
N LEU A 69 -7.30 -1.59 -4.01
CA LEU A 69 -7.32 -2.91 -3.37
C LEU A 69 -7.71 -4.02 -4.35
N ARG A 70 -8.60 -3.75 -5.31
CA ARG A 70 -8.92 -4.70 -6.39
C ARG A 70 -7.73 -4.99 -7.28
N ALA A 71 -7.01 -3.96 -7.72
CA ALA A 71 -5.84 -4.12 -8.57
C ALA A 71 -4.75 -4.93 -7.86
N LYS A 72 -4.54 -4.70 -6.55
CA LYS A 72 -3.62 -5.50 -5.74
C LYS A 72 -4.05 -6.95 -5.55
N ALA A 73 -5.34 -7.21 -5.31
CA ALA A 73 -5.84 -8.58 -5.21
C ALA A 73 -5.67 -9.34 -6.53
N ALA A 74 -5.98 -8.68 -7.65
CA ALA A 74 -5.75 -9.24 -8.98
C ALA A 74 -4.28 -9.52 -9.26
N ALA A 75 -3.39 -8.66 -8.77
CA ALA A 75 -1.95 -8.83 -8.93
C ALA A 75 -1.43 -10.04 -8.15
N GLU A 76 -1.92 -10.24 -6.93
CA GLU A 76 -1.54 -11.40 -6.13
C GLU A 76 -1.99 -12.70 -6.80
N GLU A 77 -3.23 -12.75 -7.29
CA GLU A 77 -3.72 -13.93 -8.01
C GLU A 77 -2.90 -14.22 -9.27
N ALA A 78 -2.50 -13.17 -9.99
CA ALA A 78 -1.59 -13.24 -11.13
C ALA A 78 -0.22 -13.78 -10.79
N VAL A 79 0.35 -13.25 -9.71
CA VAL A 79 1.66 -13.69 -9.26
C VAL A 79 1.67 -15.16 -8.87
N LEU A 80 0.68 -15.58 -8.10
CA LEU A 80 0.59 -16.97 -7.64
C LEU A 80 0.21 -17.97 -8.76
N ARG A 81 -0.44 -17.50 -9.83
CA ARG A 81 -0.77 -18.35 -10.98
C ARG A 81 0.47 -18.78 -11.76
N GLU A 82 1.45 -17.90 -11.87
CA GLU A 82 2.63 -18.11 -12.74
C GLU A 82 3.87 -18.46 -11.97
N LEU A 83 3.97 -17.94 -10.74
CA LEU A 83 5.00 -18.28 -9.77
C LEU A 83 4.30 -18.82 -8.51
N PRO A 84 3.89 -20.10 -8.49
CA PRO A 84 3.25 -20.70 -7.32
C PRO A 84 4.11 -20.67 -6.05
N GLU A 85 5.44 -20.66 -6.22
CA GLU A 85 6.42 -20.51 -5.14
C GLU A 85 6.61 -19.06 -4.66
N ALA A 86 5.93 -18.08 -5.28
CA ALA A 86 6.06 -16.68 -4.88
C ALA A 86 5.51 -16.44 -3.46
N THR A 87 6.31 -15.75 -2.66
CA THR A 87 5.89 -15.30 -1.33
C THR A 87 5.18 -13.94 -1.45
N VAL A 88 3.89 -13.91 -1.16
CA VAL A 88 3.11 -12.67 -1.17
C VAL A 88 2.91 -12.17 0.26
N LEU A 89 3.41 -10.96 0.52
CA LEU A 89 3.23 -10.30 1.81
C LEU A 89 2.05 -9.35 1.76
N ARG A 90 1.15 -9.46 2.74
CA ARG A 90 -0.01 -8.56 2.88
C ARG A 90 0.11 -7.69 4.12
N PRO A 91 1.07 -6.74 4.18
CA PRO A 91 1.17 -5.86 5.33
C PRO A 91 -0.12 -5.06 5.49
N ALA A 92 -0.49 -4.81 6.73
CA ALA A 92 -1.53 -3.85 7.04
C ALA A 92 -0.99 -2.42 6.80
N VAL A 93 -1.72 -1.44 7.30
CA VAL A 93 -1.36 -0.04 7.16
C VAL A 93 0.01 0.22 7.81
N LEU A 94 0.99 0.71 7.05
CA LEU A 94 2.35 0.94 7.59
C LEU A 94 2.47 2.30 8.27
N ILE A 95 3.10 2.32 9.45
CA ILE A 95 3.49 3.53 10.18
C ILE A 95 5.03 3.62 10.33
N GLY A 96 5.56 4.84 10.33
CA GLY A 96 7.00 5.10 10.34
C GLY A 96 7.34 6.57 10.06
N THR A 97 8.63 6.91 9.99
CA THR A 97 9.12 8.31 9.88
C THR A 97 8.58 9.07 8.68
N GLU A 98 8.40 8.40 7.53
CA GLU A 98 7.88 9.00 6.29
C GLU A 98 6.56 8.34 5.83
N ASP A 99 5.75 7.92 6.80
CA ASP A 99 4.46 7.31 6.50
C ASP A 99 3.47 8.29 5.85
N ARG A 100 2.41 7.74 5.25
CA ARG A 100 1.40 8.52 4.54
C ARG A 100 0.11 8.68 5.34
N ILE A 101 0.10 8.45 6.64
CA ILE A 101 -1.10 8.55 7.49
C ILE A 101 -0.84 9.49 8.66
N LEU A 102 0.07 9.12 9.57
CA LEU A 102 0.43 9.93 10.73
C LEU A 102 1.02 11.27 10.30
N ASN A 103 1.92 11.28 9.31
CA ASN A 103 2.45 12.55 8.79
C ASN A 103 1.37 13.44 8.15
N ARG A 104 0.40 12.85 7.44
CA ARG A 104 -0.72 13.61 6.86
C ARG A 104 -1.61 14.19 7.95
N TRP A 105 -1.91 13.40 8.97
CA TRP A 105 -2.68 13.85 10.13
C TRP A 105 -1.93 14.92 10.93
N ALA A 106 -0.63 14.77 11.15
CA ALA A 106 0.21 15.77 11.82
C ALA A 106 0.23 17.09 11.04
N PHE A 107 0.34 17.02 9.70
CA PHE A 107 0.22 18.20 8.84
C PHE A 107 -1.13 18.91 9.03
N PHE A 108 -2.23 18.16 9.10
CA PHE A 108 -3.56 18.71 9.35
C PHE A 108 -3.75 19.32 10.72
N ALA A 109 -3.37 18.59 11.76
CA ALA A 109 -3.45 19.05 13.14
C ALA A 109 -2.66 20.36 13.30
N LYS A 110 -1.47 20.45 12.69
CA LYS A 110 -0.63 21.64 12.74
C LYS A 110 -1.16 22.80 11.90
N LYS A 111 -1.68 22.52 10.70
CA LYS A 111 -2.08 23.56 9.74
C LYS A 111 -3.51 24.08 9.96
N TYR A 112 -4.44 23.21 10.31
CA TYR A 112 -5.87 23.51 10.41
C TYR A 112 -6.45 23.31 11.81
N GLY A 113 -5.69 22.73 12.75
CA GLY A 113 -6.12 22.56 14.14
C GLY A 113 -7.15 21.46 14.38
N PHE A 114 -7.49 20.66 13.36
CA PHE A 114 -8.44 19.55 13.45
C PHE A 114 -8.00 18.35 12.61
N LEU A 115 -8.50 17.16 12.95
CA LEU A 115 -8.36 15.96 12.11
C LEU A 115 -9.69 15.63 11.42
N PRO A 116 -9.72 15.52 10.08
CA PRO A 116 -10.89 15.02 9.38
C PRO A 116 -11.00 13.50 9.57
N LEU A 117 -11.94 13.04 10.39
CA LEU A 117 -12.28 11.63 10.48
C LEU A 117 -13.32 11.31 9.41
N ILE A 118 -12.95 10.43 8.49
CA ILE A 118 -13.85 9.96 7.43
C ILE A 118 -14.83 8.97 8.05
N GLY A 119 -16.13 9.22 7.87
CA GLY A 119 -17.19 8.40 8.46
C GLY A 119 -17.46 8.73 9.94
N ASP A 120 -17.78 7.71 10.72
CA ASP A 120 -18.12 7.82 12.14
C ASP A 120 -16.94 7.55 13.09
N GLY A 121 -15.78 7.17 12.53
CA GLY A 121 -14.60 6.76 13.29
C GLY A 121 -14.75 5.38 13.95
N SER A 122 -15.67 4.55 13.45
CA SER A 122 -15.83 3.16 13.88
C SER A 122 -14.88 2.20 13.16
N THR A 123 -14.33 2.62 12.01
CA THR A 123 -13.47 1.78 11.18
C THR A 123 -12.23 1.34 11.93
N LYS A 124 -12.04 0.02 12.00
CA LYS A 124 -10.90 -0.59 12.65
C LYS A 124 -9.73 -0.70 11.67
N ILE A 125 -8.58 -0.16 12.07
CA ILE A 125 -7.31 -0.31 11.37
C ILE A 125 -6.29 -0.92 12.33
N GLN A 126 -5.45 -1.81 11.81
CA GLN A 126 -4.32 -2.40 12.54
C GLN A 126 -3.03 -1.89 11.89
N PRO A 127 -2.42 -0.80 12.39
CA PRO A 127 -1.19 -0.30 11.81
C PRO A 127 0.00 -1.17 12.21
N VAL A 128 0.99 -1.31 11.34
CA VAL A 128 2.22 -2.08 11.59
C VAL A 128 3.43 -1.20 11.38
N TYR A 129 4.44 -1.34 12.24
CA TYR A 129 5.67 -0.56 12.10
C TYR A 129 6.48 -1.00 10.87
N VAL A 130 6.96 -0.04 10.08
CA VAL A 130 7.64 -0.29 8.81
C VAL A 130 8.92 -1.13 8.96
N VAL A 131 9.62 -1.01 10.10
CA VAL A 131 10.85 -1.78 10.35
C VAL A 131 10.53 -3.25 10.59
N ASP A 132 9.41 -3.57 11.23
CA ASP A 132 9.00 -4.95 11.47
C ASP A 132 8.63 -5.64 10.15
N VAL A 133 7.96 -4.91 9.26
CA VAL A 133 7.66 -5.43 7.91
C VAL A 133 8.93 -5.63 7.09
N ALA A 134 9.92 -4.74 7.22
CA ALA A 134 11.23 -4.95 6.59
C ALA A 134 11.94 -6.18 7.17
N GLY A 135 11.87 -6.38 8.49
CA GLY A 135 12.35 -7.59 9.17
C GLY A 135 11.66 -8.86 8.66
N ALA A 136 10.33 -8.81 8.49
CA ALA A 136 9.53 -9.90 7.94
C ALA A 136 9.93 -10.22 6.50
N ILE A 137 10.13 -9.22 5.64
CA ILE A 137 10.64 -9.42 4.27
C ILE A 137 11.99 -10.17 4.30
N VAL A 138 12.92 -9.74 5.16
CA VAL A 138 14.24 -10.38 5.24
C VAL A 138 14.17 -11.79 5.82
N ALA A 139 13.26 -12.04 6.78
CA ALA A 139 13.00 -13.37 7.31
C ALA A 139 12.42 -14.30 6.23
N ALA A 140 11.48 -13.81 5.41
CA ALA A 140 10.94 -14.52 4.23
C ALA A 140 12.03 -15.10 3.35
N LEU A 141 13.03 -14.26 3.05
CA LEU A 141 14.07 -14.60 2.09
C LEU A 141 15.07 -15.63 2.62
N LYS A 142 15.10 -15.84 3.93
CA LYS A 142 16.00 -16.79 4.58
C LYS A 142 15.32 -18.13 4.89
N ASP A 143 14.00 -18.19 4.79
CA ASP A 143 13.19 -19.35 5.15
C ASP A 143 12.68 -20.05 3.87
N ASP A 144 12.92 -21.35 3.74
CA ASP A 144 12.79 -22.11 2.48
C ASP A 144 11.33 -22.46 2.08
N GLY A 145 10.31 -21.77 2.60
CA GLY A 145 8.93 -22.06 2.16
C GLY A 145 7.76 -21.51 2.99
N SER A 146 7.79 -20.24 3.38
CA SER A 146 6.69 -19.65 4.17
C SER A 146 6.06 -18.46 3.44
N SER A 147 5.02 -18.71 2.63
CA SER A 147 4.14 -17.66 2.09
C SER A 147 3.42 -16.95 3.25
N MET A 148 3.60 -15.64 3.38
CA MET A 148 3.41 -14.96 4.66
C MET A 148 2.09 -14.19 4.82
N GLY A 149 1.56 -14.23 6.03
CA GLY A 149 0.48 -13.35 6.52
C GLY A 149 0.97 -12.34 7.57
N LYS A 150 0.04 -11.60 8.17
CA LYS A 150 0.14 -10.20 8.59
C LYS A 150 0.56 -9.99 10.06
N ALA A 151 1.03 -8.80 10.42
CA ALA A 151 1.30 -8.38 11.81
C ALA A 151 0.06 -7.76 12.43
N GLU A 152 -0.20 -8.11 13.68
CA GLU A 152 -1.15 -7.40 14.52
C GLU A 152 -0.43 -6.37 15.39
N LEU A 153 -0.85 -5.12 15.26
CA LEU A 153 -0.65 -4.07 16.26
C LEU A 153 -1.97 -3.31 16.31
N MET A 154 -2.67 -3.39 17.44
CA MET A 154 -3.90 -2.62 17.70
C MET A 154 -3.52 -1.23 18.21
N PHE A 155 -4.09 -0.19 17.62
CA PHE A 155 -4.01 1.17 18.17
C PHE A 155 -5.40 1.63 18.63
N GLU A 156 -5.63 1.66 19.94
CA GLU A 156 -6.76 2.34 20.57
C GLU A 156 -6.51 3.86 20.77
N THR A 157 -5.30 4.34 20.47
CA THR A 157 -4.76 5.61 21.01
C THR A 157 -5.14 6.90 20.26
N ILE A 158 -5.86 6.83 19.13
CA ILE A 158 -6.15 8.05 18.31
C ILE A 158 -7.39 8.83 18.81
N ARG A 159 -8.06 8.38 19.89
CA ARG A 159 -9.28 9.03 20.38
C ARG A 159 -9.05 10.20 21.34
N GLU A 160 -7.85 10.38 21.89
CA GLU A 160 -7.62 11.38 22.94
C GLU A 160 -7.22 12.76 22.43
N TRP A 161 -6.65 12.93 21.22
CA TRP A 161 -6.22 14.24 20.70
C TRP A 161 -5.94 14.19 19.18
N PRO A 162 -6.26 15.21 18.35
CA PRO A 162 -6.89 16.51 18.58
C PRO A 162 -8.38 16.53 18.14
N HIS A 163 -9.05 17.68 18.27
CA HIS A 163 -10.43 17.93 17.82
C HIS A 163 -10.72 17.25 16.47
N TYR A 164 -11.51 16.17 16.51
CA TYR A 164 -11.89 15.45 15.30
C TYR A 164 -13.16 16.05 14.71
N VAL A 165 -13.14 16.31 13.41
CA VAL A 165 -14.32 16.67 12.64
C VAL A 165 -14.77 15.43 11.90
N LYS A 166 -15.94 14.91 12.26
CA LYS A 166 -16.57 13.81 11.52
C LYS A 166 -17.00 14.35 10.16
N VAL A 167 -16.44 13.77 9.10
CA VAL A 167 -16.83 14.05 7.73
C VAL A 167 -17.69 12.89 7.24
N PRO A 168 -19.01 13.07 7.10
CA PRO A 168 -19.89 12.06 6.53
C PRO A 168 -19.37 11.57 5.16
N LEU A 169 -19.47 10.26 4.91
CA LEU A 169 -19.00 9.65 3.66
C LEU A 169 -19.50 10.33 2.37
N PRO A 170 -20.76 10.81 2.27
CA PRO A 170 -21.21 11.55 1.09
C PRO A 170 -20.44 12.86 0.86
N ILE A 171 -20.12 13.58 1.94
CA ILE A 171 -19.37 14.84 1.88
C ILE A 171 -17.91 14.58 1.51
N ALA A 172 -17.29 13.56 2.12
CA ALA A 172 -15.93 13.16 1.77
C ALA A 172 -15.81 12.78 0.28
N LYS A 173 -16.77 12.00 -0.25
CA LYS A 173 -16.85 11.65 -1.67
C LYS A 173 -17.01 12.88 -2.56
N ALA A 174 -17.87 13.83 -2.17
CA ALA A 174 -18.09 15.07 -2.91
C ALA A 174 -16.83 15.96 -2.97
N ILE A 175 -16.04 16.02 -1.89
CA ILE A 175 -14.77 16.75 -1.85
C ILE A 175 -13.72 16.10 -2.76
N ALA A 176 -13.72 14.77 -2.90
CA ALA A 176 -12.76 14.04 -3.73
C ALA A 176 -13.12 14.01 -5.24
N THR A 177 -14.40 14.13 -5.60
CA THR A 177 -14.88 14.01 -7.00
C THR A 177 -14.30 15.02 -8.02
N PRO A 178 -14.11 16.33 -7.69
CA PRO A 178 -13.57 17.29 -8.65
C PRO A 178 -12.21 16.89 -9.21
N ARG A 179 -11.36 16.25 -8.39
CA ARG A 179 -10.03 15.80 -8.80
C ARG A 179 -10.10 14.71 -9.86
N GLU A 180 -10.96 13.69 -9.70
CA GLU A 180 -11.11 12.61 -10.68
C GLU A 180 -11.52 13.16 -12.05
N ILE A 181 -12.44 14.14 -12.05
CA ILE A 181 -12.91 14.79 -13.27
C ILE A 181 -11.80 15.61 -13.92
N LEU A 182 -11.03 16.36 -13.11
CA LEU A 182 -9.94 17.19 -13.59
C LEU A 182 -8.76 16.37 -14.12
N LEU A 183 -8.46 15.20 -13.52
CA LEU A 183 -7.31 14.37 -13.88
C LEU A 183 -7.32 13.97 -15.37
N ASN A 184 -8.50 13.71 -15.93
CA ASN A 184 -8.67 13.30 -17.32
C ASN A 184 -8.92 14.47 -18.28
N LYS A 185 -9.22 15.67 -17.76
CA LYS A 185 -9.58 16.84 -18.59
C LYS A 185 -8.47 17.87 -18.75
N VAL A 186 -7.54 17.96 -17.79
CA VAL A 186 -6.47 18.96 -17.85
C VAL A 186 -5.20 18.41 -18.51
N PRO A 187 -4.51 19.21 -19.36
CA PRO A 187 -3.31 18.77 -20.06
C PRO A 187 -2.04 18.80 -19.18
N PHE A 188 -2.13 19.27 -17.94
CA PHE A 188 -1.01 19.40 -17.00
C PHE A 188 -1.15 18.41 -15.82
N PRO A 189 -0.04 17.98 -15.19
CA PRO A 189 -0.10 17.09 -14.04
C PRO A 189 -0.75 17.80 -12.85
N LEU A 190 -1.77 17.19 -12.27
CA LEU A 190 -2.38 17.68 -11.04
C LEU A 190 -1.44 17.43 -9.84
N PRO A 191 -1.45 18.33 -8.83
CA PRO A 191 -0.73 18.11 -7.58
C PRO A 191 -1.11 16.78 -6.94
N ASN A 192 -0.23 16.20 -6.13
CA ASN A 192 -0.51 14.93 -5.44
C ASN A 192 -1.71 15.08 -4.47
N PRO A 193 -2.59 14.08 -4.33
CA PRO A 193 -3.69 14.16 -3.38
C PRO A 193 -3.11 13.90 -2.00
N GLU A 194 -2.87 14.97 -1.25
CA GLU A 194 -2.33 14.84 0.11
C GLU A 194 -3.36 14.30 1.11
N ILE A 195 -4.65 14.19 0.75
CA ILE A 195 -5.72 14.13 1.76
C ILE A 195 -6.93 13.29 1.31
N PHE A 196 -7.61 13.72 0.25
CA PHE A 196 -8.89 13.15 -0.16
C PHE A 196 -8.76 12.55 -1.55
N ASN A 197 -8.32 11.29 -1.59
CA ASN A 197 -8.60 10.44 -2.75
C ASN A 197 -9.90 9.65 -2.49
N ARG A 198 -10.76 9.53 -3.50
CA ARG A 198 -11.99 8.73 -3.42
C ARG A 198 -11.69 7.28 -3.03
N ASP A 199 -10.61 6.71 -3.57
CA ASP A 199 -10.18 5.36 -3.23
C ASP A 199 -9.64 5.24 -1.80
N GLN A 200 -8.98 6.27 -1.27
CA GLN A 200 -8.55 6.31 0.13
C GLN A 200 -9.76 6.41 1.07
N ILE A 201 -10.76 7.23 0.73
CA ILE A 201 -12.01 7.34 1.49
C ILE A 201 -12.74 5.99 1.55
N LEU A 202 -12.79 5.27 0.43
CA LEU A 202 -13.38 3.94 0.37
C LEU A 202 -12.59 2.93 1.19
N ALA A 203 -11.26 2.92 1.08
CA ALA A 203 -10.39 2.05 1.86
C ALA A 203 -10.52 2.33 3.37
N GLN A 204 -10.59 3.60 3.78
CA GLN A 204 -10.79 4.00 5.17
C GLN A 204 -12.20 3.72 5.70
N SER A 205 -13.17 3.50 4.82
CA SER A 205 -14.53 3.13 5.24
C SER A 205 -14.72 1.63 5.43
N THR A 206 -13.71 0.81 5.07
CA THR A 206 -13.75 -0.64 5.19
C THR A 206 -12.81 -1.09 6.30
N ASP A 207 -13.30 -1.96 7.18
CA ASP A 207 -12.48 -2.53 8.24
C ASP A 207 -11.31 -3.32 7.66
N THR A 208 -10.11 -3.02 8.12
CA THR A 208 -8.87 -3.71 7.72
C THR A 208 -8.35 -4.50 8.91
N VAL A 209 -9.16 -5.47 9.33
CA VAL A 209 -8.83 -6.40 10.41
C VAL A 209 -8.34 -7.73 9.83
N VAL A 210 -7.40 -8.36 10.52
CA VAL A 210 -6.85 -9.68 10.16
C VAL A 210 -7.95 -10.75 10.16
N SER A 211 -7.88 -11.64 9.17
CA SER A 211 -8.70 -12.86 9.11
C SER A 211 -8.10 -13.93 10.01
N GLU A 212 -8.92 -14.61 10.82
CA GLU A 212 -8.47 -15.58 11.84
C GLU A 212 -7.60 -16.73 11.30
N ASN A 213 -7.65 -17.03 9.99
CA ASN A 213 -6.92 -18.14 9.37
C ASN A 213 -5.59 -17.75 8.68
N SER A 214 -5.10 -16.52 8.82
CA SER A 214 -3.85 -16.11 8.17
C SER A 214 -2.64 -16.26 9.08
N LEU A 215 -1.50 -16.67 8.51
CA LEU A 215 -0.19 -16.67 9.18
C LEU A 215 0.12 -15.29 9.77
N THR A 216 0.88 -15.26 10.87
CA THR A 216 1.20 -14.06 11.65
C THR A 216 2.70 -13.87 11.82
N PHE A 217 3.11 -12.74 12.43
CA PHE A 217 4.52 -12.47 12.70
C PHE A 217 5.16 -13.49 13.65
N SER A 218 4.36 -14.06 14.55
CA SER A 218 4.78 -15.12 15.46
C SER A 218 5.27 -16.36 14.71
N ASP A 219 4.68 -16.66 13.55
CA ASP A 219 5.04 -17.83 12.72
C ASP A 219 6.41 -17.65 12.04
N LEU A 220 6.93 -16.42 11.98
CA LEU A 220 8.26 -16.08 11.47
C LEU A 220 9.31 -15.96 12.58
N GLY A 221 8.93 -16.21 13.82
CA GLY A 221 9.77 -15.94 14.99
C GLY A 221 10.05 -14.44 15.19
N LEU A 222 9.22 -13.56 14.65
CA LEU A 222 9.35 -12.11 14.82
C LEU A 222 8.35 -11.60 15.85
N VAL A 223 8.84 -10.75 16.76
CA VAL A 223 7.99 -10.02 17.71
C VAL A 223 7.93 -8.57 17.23
N PRO A 224 6.73 -8.05 16.90
CA PRO A 224 6.61 -6.67 16.45
C PRO A 224 6.95 -5.70 17.58
N ILE A 225 7.51 -4.55 17.20
CA ILE A 225 7.87 -3.47 18.12
C ILE A 225 6.57 -2.72 18.47
N SER A 226 6.27 -2.62 19.77
CA SER A 226 5.12 -1.87 20.30
C SER A 226 5.31 -0.35 20.24
#